data_AF-A0A950YP03-F1
#
_entry.id   AF-A0A950YP03-F1
#
_cell.length_a   1.000
_cell.length_b   1.000
_cell.length_c   1.000
_cell.angle_alpha   90.00
_cell.angle_beta   90.00
_cell.angle_gamma   90.00
#
_symmetry.space_group_name_H-M   'P 1'
#
loop_
_entity.id
_entity.type
_entity.pdbx_description
1 polymer ?
#
loop_
_entity_poly.entity_id
_entity_poly.type
_entity_poly.pdbx_seq_one_letter_code
_entity_poly.pdbx_strand_id
1 'polypeptide(L)'
;MTEHDVLVGYRLRLFTLADELGSVSRACRMMGVHRSTYYRWKRQVDRWGLEALNVRERRRPRMPNEIGPHLEQRIVAFSLAHPGFGPRRISAELAREKWGALRISEHGVWRVLCRMGLNTRAKRLALIARHRDPYERAPSPPPPERHIDASHPGEIVQMDCFFIGRLSGSKGSVWQYTAIDVASGYTWADLHASERNPRSQHCQRLLHRIAHELSLAGWKLKTVTTDNGS
;
A
#
# COMPACT_ATOMS: atom_id res chain seq x y z
N MET A 1 -13.15 -34.35 -29.97
CA MET A 1 -13.94 -33.34 -30.71
C MET A 1 -14.56 -32.39 -29.72
N THR A 2 -14.30 -31.10 -29.84
CA THR A 2 -14.96 -30.05 -29.07
C THR A 2 -16.38 -29.80 -29.61
N GLU A 3 -17.25 -29.16 -28.83
CA GLU A 3 -18.59 -28.75 -29.28
C GLU A 3 -18.52 -27.85 -30.53
N HIS A 4 -17.47 -27.01 -30.60
CA HIS A 4 -17.21 -26.17 -31.77
C HIS A 4 -16.88 -27.01 -33.02
N ASP A 5 -16.08 -28.07 -32.91
CA ASP A 5 -15.73 -28.94 -34.04
C ASP A 5 -16.96 -29.63 -34.63
N VAL A 6 -17.89 -30.06 -33.76
CA VAL A 6 -19.17 -30.66 -34.18
C VAL A 6 -20.01 -29.66 -34.99
N LEU A 7 -20.12 -28.42 -34.49
CA LEU A 7 -20.89 -27.37 -35.15
C LEU A 7 -20.28 -26.95 -36.49
N VAL A 8 -18.95 -26.87 -36.58
CA VAL A 8 -18.24 -26.56 -37.83
C VAL A 8 -18.41 -27.68 -38.83
N GLY A 9 -18.23 -28.94 -38.41
CA GLY A 9 -18.45 -30.12 -39.25
C GLY A 9 -19.89 -30.19 -39.78
N TYR A 10 -20.89 -29.91 -38.93
CA TYR A 10 -22.29 -29.84 -39.34
C TYR A 10 -22.54 -28.76 -40.40
N ARG A 11 -21.96 -27.56 -40.21
CA ARG A 11 -22.06 -26.47 -41.20
C ARG A 11 -21.39 -26.85 -42.51
N LEU A 12 -20.19 -27.41 -42.46
CA LEU A 12 -19.44 -27.85 -43.65
C LEU A 12 -20.24 -28.89 -44.44
N ARG A 13 -20.79 -29.89 -43.75
CA ARG A 13 -21.60 -30.95 -44.34
C ARG A 13 -22.84 -30.42 -45.06
N LEU A 14 -23.45 -29.34 -44.57
CA LEU A 14 -24.57 -28.70 -45.26
C LEU A 14 -24.16 -28.14 -46.63
N PHE A 15 -22.97 -27.56 -46.74
CA PHE A 15 -22.45 -27.04 -48.02
C PHE A 15 -22.10 -28.18 -48.97
N THR A 16 -21.41 -29.21 -48.49
CA THR A 16 -21.10 -30.40 -49.30
C THR A 16 -22.36 -31.08 -49.82
N LEU A 17 -23.37 -31.27 -48.96
CA LEU A 17 -24.65 -31.88 -49.35
C LEU A 17 -25.43 -31.01 -50.35
N ALA A 18 -25.34 -29.67 -50.25
CA ALA A 18 -25.98 -28.77 -51.19
C ALA A 18 -25.35 -28.87 -52.59
N ASP A 19 -24.03 -29.07 -52.65
CA ASP A 19 -23.26 -29.27 -53.89
C ASP A 19 -23.57 -30.63 -54.53
N GLU A 20 -23.49 -31.71 -53.74
CA GLU A 20 -23.81 -33.09 -54.19
C GLU A 20 -25.23 -33.22 -54.77
N LEU A 21 -26.22 -32.54 -54.18
CA LEU A 21 -27.61 -32.61 -54.61
C LEU A 21 -27.96 -31.60 -55.72
N GLY A 22 -27.07 -30.66 -56.04
CA GLY A 22 -27.36 -29.51 -56.90
C GLY A 22 -28.54 -28.66 -56.41
N SER A 23 -28.94 -28.79 -55.14
CA SER A 23 -30.16 -28.17 -54.61
C SER A 23 -30.06 -27.81 -53.13
N VAL A 24 -29.85 -26.52 -52.87
CA VAL A 24 -29.83 -25.93 -51.53
C VAL A 24 -31.12 -26.24 -50.75
N SER A 25 -32.28 -26.14 -51.42
CA SER A 25 -33.58 -26.38 -50.78
C SER A 25 -33.77 -27.83 -50.31
N ARG A 26 -33.16 -28.79 -51.00
CA ARG A 26 -33.22 -30.21 -50.60
C ARG A 26 -32.23 -30.50 -49.46
N ALA A 27 -31.00 -30.01 -49.57
CA ALA A 27 -29.99 -30.13 -48.50
C ALA A 27 -30.45 -29.50 -47.18
N CYS A 28 -31.03 -28.29 -47.23
CA CYS A 28 -31.59 -27.59 -46.08
C CYS A 28 -32.72 -28.38 -45.41
N ARG A 29 -33.63 -28.99 -46.20
CA ARG A 29 -34.70 -29.84 -45.66
C ARG A 29 -34.16 -31.09 -44.98
N MET A 30 -33.17 -31.75 -45.58
CA MET A 30 -32.57 -32.98 -45.03
C MET A 30 -31.79 -32.73 -43.74
N MET A 31 -31.08 -31.60 -43.66
CA MET A 31 -30.28 -31.22 -42.48
C MET A 31 -31.09 -30.51 -41.39
N GLY A 32 -32.35 -30.12 -41.66
CA GLY A 32 -33.17 -29.35 -40.72
C GLY A 32 -32.76 -27.88 -40.59
N VAL A 33 -32.15 -27.29 -41.62
CA VAL A 33 -31.67 -25.89 -41.62
C VAL A 33 -32.60 -25.02 -42.45
N HIS A 34 -33.01 -23.86 -41.94
CA HIS A 34 -33.77 -22.91 -42.74
C HIS A 34 -32.91 -22.30 -43.86
N ARG A 35 -33.47 -22.15 -45.07
CA ARG A 35 -32.73 -21.64 -46.24
C ARG A 35 -32.08 -20.27 -46.01
N SER A 36 -32.71 -19.39 -45.22
CA SER A 36 -32.12 -18.09 -44.90
C SER A 36 -30.80 -18.20 -44.10
N THR A 37 -30.67 -19.23 -43.25
CA THR A 37 -29.44 -19.52 -42.52
C THR A 37 -28.33 -19.97 -43.47
N TYR A 38 -28.65 -20.84 -44.43
CA TYR A 38 -27.71 -21.24 -45.48
C TYR A 38 -27.18 -20.03 -46.24
N TYR A 39 -28.06 -19.18 -46.78
CA TYR A 39 -27.62 -18.00 -47.53
C TYR A 39 -26.88 -16.96 -46.67
N ARG A 40 -27.17 -16.88 -45.37
CA ARG A 40 -26.39 -16.07 -44.43
C ARG A 40 -24.96 -16.60 -44.29
N TRP A 41 -24.78 -17.91 -44.11
CA TRP A 41 -23.45 -18.52 -44.05
C TRP A 41 -22.75 -18.47 -45.40
N LYS A 42 -23.46 -18.70 -46.51
CA LYS A 42 -22.89 -18.64 -47.86
C LYS A 42 -22.28 -17.26 -48.14
N ARG A 43 -22.98 -16.17 -47.82
CA ARG A 43 -22.42 -14.81 -47.93
C ARG A 43 -21.16 -14.58 -47.10
N GLN A 44 -21.01 -15.27 -45.97
CA GLN A 44 -19.81 -15.18 -45.14
C GLN A 44 -18.67 -16.00 -45.74
N VAL A 45 -18.97 -17.22 -46.22
CA VAL A 45 -18.01 -18.10 -46.89
C VAL A 45 -17.51 -17.49 -48.20
N ASP A 46 -18.40 -16.92 -49.02
CA ASP A 46 -18.03 -16.27 -50.28
C ASP A 46 -17.11 -15.06 -50.05
N ARG A 47 -17.13 -14.45 -48.86
CA ARG A 47 -16.29 -13.28 -48.50
C ARG A 47 -15.00 -13.65 -47.79
N TRP A 48 -15.02 -14.66 -46.92
CA TRP A 48 -13.93 -14.95 -45.97
C TRP A 48 -13.44 -16.41 -46.04
N GLY A 49 -13.93 -17.21 -46.99
CA GLY A 49 -13.63 -18.64 -47.12
C GLY A 49 -14.35 -19.52 -46.10
N LEU A 50 -14.03 -20.82 -46.12
CA LEU A 50 -14.68 -21.83 -45.25
C LEU A 50 -14.42 -21.59 -43.75
N GLU A 51 -13.34 -20.90 -43.40
CA GLU A 51 -13.06 -20.49 -42.01
C GLU A 51 -14.17 -19.62 -41.41
N ALA A 52 -14.98 -18.97 -42.25
CA ALA A 52 -16.14 -18.21 -41.81
C ALA A 52 -17.21 -19.06 -41.09
N LEU A 53 -17.19 -20.38 -41.29
CA LEU A 53 -18.07 -21.33 -40.61
C LEU A 53 -17.65 -21.62 -39.17
N ASN A 54 -16.46 -21.20 -38.75
CA ASN A 54 -16.02 -21.34 -37.37
C ASN A 54 -16.95 -20.61 -36.39
N VAL A 55 -17.10 -21.17 -35.19
CA VAL A 55 -17.85 -20.51 -34.12
C VAL A 55 -17.03 -19.32 -33.63
N ARG A 56 -17.42 -18.11 -34.04
CA ARG A 56 -16.83 -16.87 -33.53
C ARG A 56 -17.43 -16.55 -32.18
N GLU A 57 -16.59 -16.32 -31.19
CA GLU A 57 -17.05 -15.77 -29.92
C GLU A 57 -17.74 -14.43 -30.17
N ARG A 58 -18.93 -14.26 -29.60
CA ARG A 58 -19.58 -12.96 -29.60
C ARG A 58 -18.74 -12.01 -28.77
N ARG A 59 -18.29 -10.92 -29.39
CA ARG A 59 -17.68 -9.81 -28.66
C ARG A 59 -18.63 -9.37 -27.56
N ARG A 60 -18.11 -9.21 -26.33
CA ARG A 60 -18.88 -8.63 -25.23
C ARG A 60 -19.33 -7.21 -25.63
N PRO A 61 -20.63 -6.87 -25.47
CA PRO A 61 -21.10 -5.53 -25.77
C PRO A 61 -20.39 -4.52 -24.87
N ARG A 62 -19.95 -3.40 -25.46
CA ARG A 62 -19.42 -2.27 -24.70
C ARG A 62 -20.58 -1.50 -24.10
N MET A 63 -20.63 -1.40 -22.78
CA MET A 63 -21.74 -0.70 -22.12
C MET A 63 -21.55 0.82 -22.25
N PRO A 64 -22.61 1.63 -22.41
CA PRO A 64 -22.47 3.09 -22.52
C PRO A 64 -21.72 3.73 -21.34
N ASN A 65 -21.85 3.15 -20.15
CA ASN A 65 -21.24 3.62 -18.92
C ASN A 65 -19.88 2.96 -18.62
N GLU A 66 -19.29 2.30 -19.62
CA GLU A 66 -17.98 1.67 -19.47
C GLU A 66 -16.87 2.72 -19.53
N ILE A 67 -16.08 2.76 -18.46
CA ILE A 67 -14.96 3.68 -18.32
C ILE A 67 -13.93 3.38 -19.42
N GLY A 68 -13.55 4.41 -20.18
CA GLY A 68 -12.58 4.26 -21.25
C GLY A 68 -11.18 3.88 -20.73
N PRO A 69 -10.36 3.17 -21.54
CA PRO A 69 -9.05 2.67 -21.11
C PRO A 69 -8.12 3.74 -20.50
N HIS A 70 -8.12 4.94 -21.09
CA HIS A 70 -7.31 6.06 -20.59
C HIS A 70 -7.72 6.51 -19.18
N LEU A 71 -9.02 6.50 -18.88
CA LEU A 71 -9.51 6.82 -17.53
C LEU A 71 -9.17 5.71 -16.54
N GLU A 72 -9.24 4.44 -16.96
CA GLU A 72 -8.82 3.32 -16.11
C GLU A 72 -7.33 3.43 -15.74
N GLN A 73 -6.47 3.73 -16.72
CA GLN A 73 -5.05 3.93 -16.48
C GLN A 73 -4.79 5.07 -15.51
N ARG A 74 -5.52 6.19 -15.63
CA ARG A 74 -5.43 7.30 -14.66
C ARG A 74 -5.85 6.88 -13.25
N ILE A 75 -6.93 6.11 -13.11
CA ILE A 75 -7.37 5.58 -11.81
C ILE A 75 -6.30 4.68 -11.20
N VAL A 76 -5.73 3.77 -12.00
CA VAL A 76 -4.67 2.85 -11.56
C VAL A 76 -3.44 3.62 -11.12
N ALA A 77 -2.92 4.51 -11.97
CA ALA A 77 -1.75 5.34 -11.67
C ALA A 77 -1.95 6.14 -10.38
N PHE A 78 -3.11 6.81 -10.24
CA PHE A 78 -3.42 7.57 -9.05
C PHE A 78 -3.50 6.70 -7.79
N SER A 79 -4.08 5.50 -7.89
CA SER A 79 -4.19 4.55 -6.78
C SER A 79 -2.83 4.01 -6.33
N LEU A 80 -1.87 3.87 -7.26
CA LEU A 80 -0.50 3.43 -6.95
C LEU A 80 0.34 4.57 -6.36
N ALA A 81 0.15 5.80 -6.82
CA ALA A 81 0.76 6.98 -6.20
C ALA A 81 0.24 7.21 -4.77
N HIS A 82 -1.02 6.85 -4.49
CA HIS A 82 -1.65 7.02 -3.18
C HIS A 82 -2.30 5.71 -2.67
N PRO A 83 -1.51 4.68 -2.29
CA PRO A 83 -2.01 3.35 -1.96
C PRO A 83 -2.99 3.32 -0.79
N GLY A 84 -2.88 4.29 0.13
CA GLY A 84 -3.75 4.43 1.29
C GLY A 84 -5.16 4.95 0.96
N PHE A 85 -5.40 5.47 -0.24
CA PHE A 85 -6.71 6.04 -0.58
C PHE A 85 -7.70 4.95 -0.98
N GLY A 86 -8.91 5.04 -0.41
CA GLY A 86 -10.05 4.23 -0.82
C GLY A 86 -10.73 4.77 -2.08
N PRO A 87 -11.61 4.00 -2.73
CA PRO A 87 -12.31 4.40 -3.94
C PRO A 87 -13.04 5.75 -3.84
N ARG A 88 -13.69 6.03 -2.71
CA ARG A 88 -14.33 7.33 -2.43
C ARG A 88 -13.37 8.50 -2.53
N ARG A 89 -12.21 8.36 -1.89
CA ARG A 89 -11.18 9.40 -1.85
C ARG A 89 -10.51 9.57 -3.21
N ILE A 90 -10.24 8.47 -3.92
CA ILE A 90 -9.72 8.50 -5.29
C ILE A 90 -10.70 9.23 -6.22
N SER A 91 -11.99 8.90 -6.17
CA SER A 91 -13.04 9.58 -6.94
C SER A 91 -13.07 11.09 -6.65
N ALA A 92 -13.07 11.47 -5.37
CA ALA A 92 -13.08 12.88 -4.96
C ALA A 92 -11.82 13.64 -5.39
N GLU A 93 -10.64 13.02 -5.31
CA GLU A 93 -9.39 13.64 -5.76
C GLU A 93 -9.36 13.81 -7.28
N LEU A 94 -9.70 12.77 -8.04
CA LEU A 94 -9.70 12.82 -9.51
C LEU A 94 -10.69 13.86 -10.06
N ALA A 95 -11.77 14.17 -9.33
CA ALA A 95 -12.72 15.20 -9.68
C ALA A 95 -12.17 16.64 -9.51
N ARG A 96 -11.03 16.84 -8.85
CA ARG A 96 -10.38 18.15 -8.72
C ARG A 96 -9.70 18.56 -10.01
N GLU A 97 -9.68 19.86 -10.29
CA GLU A 97 -9.08 20.41 -11.52
C GLU A 97 -7.61 20.04 -11.69
N LYS A 98 -6.82 20.07 -10.61
CA LYS A 98 -5.41 19.67 -10.62
C LYS A 98 -5.14 18.24 -11.12
N TRP A 99 -6.16 17.37 -11.08
CA TRP A 99 -6.08 15.98 -11.54
C TRP A 99 -6.92 15.72 -12.80
N GLY A 100 -7.38 16.80 -13.46
CA GLY A 100 -8.08 16.75 -14.74
C GLY A 100 -9.61 16.73 -14.65
N ALA A 101 -10.19 17.11 -13.50
CA ALA A 101 -11.64 17.26 -13.31
C ALA A 101 -12.46 16.02 -13.73
N LEU A 102 -11.93 14.83 -13.48
CA LEU A 102 -12.49 13.56 -13.92
C LEU A 102 -13.64 13.14 -13.01
N ARG A 103 -14.87 13.32 -13.50
CA ARG A 103 -16.09 12.91 -12.77
C ARG A 103 -16.34 11.42 -12.93
N ILE A 104 -15.76 10.62 -12.04
CA ILE A 104 -15.93 9.16 -11.97
C ILE A 104 -16.54 8.81 -10.62
N SER A 105 -17.59 7.99 -10.60
CA SER A 105 -18.21 7.57 -9.35
C SER A 105 -17.28 6.67 -8.54
N GLU A 106 -17.44 6.69 -7.20
CA GLU A 106 -16.74 5.79 -6.28
C GLU A 106 -16.85 4.32 -6.72
N HIS A 107 -18.05 3.87 -7.09
CA HIS A 107 -18.27 2.49 -7.53
C HIS A 107 -17.59 2.20 -8.88
N GLY A 108 -17.50 3.20 -9.77
CA GLY A 108 -16.72 3.11 -11.01
C GLY A 108 -15.24 2.87 -10.73
N VAL A 109 -14.66 3.64 -9.83
CA VAL A 109 -13.28 3.46 -9.36
C VAL A 109 -13.08 2.07 -8.76
N TRP A 110 -13.97 1.65 -7.86
CA TRP A 110 -13.88 0.33 -7.22
C TRP A 110 -13.90 -0.81 -8.24
N ARG A 111 -14.81 -0.77 -9.22
CA ARG A 111 -14.89 -1.81 -10.28
C ARG A 111 -13.61 -1.87 -11.12
N VAL A 112 -13.01 -0.73 -11.46
CA VAL A 112 -11.72 -0.68 -12.16
C VAL A 112 -10.62 -1.32 -11.32
N LEU A 113 -10.53 -0.96 -10.04
CA LEU A 113 -9.53 -1.55 -9.13
C LEU A 113 -9.74 -3.06 -8.93
N CYS A 114 -10.99 -3.54 -8.88
CA CYS A 114 -11.27 -4.98 -8.83
C CYS A 114 -10.81 -5.70 -10.10
N ARG A 115 -11.10 -5.14 -11.29
CA ARG A 115 -10.62 -5.71 -12.57
C ARG A 115 -9.10 -5.80 -12.64
N MET A 116 -8.41 -4.80 -12.11
CA MET A 116 -6.94 -4.75 -12.10
C MET A 116 -6.31 -5.49 -10.91
N GLY A 117 -7.11 -6.11 -10.04
CA GLY A 117 -6.60 -6.79 -8.84
C GLY A 117 -5.98 -5.84 -7.80
N LEU A 118 -6.34 -4.55 -7.80
CA LEU A 118 -5.80 -3.50 -6.94
C LEU A 118 -6.82 -2.96 -5.93
N ASN A 119 -7.86 -3.73 -5.62
CA ASN A 119 -8.98 -3.30 -4.79
C ASN A 119 -8.62 -3.02 -3.32
N THR A 120 -7.53 -3.60 -2.80
CA THR A 120 -7.07 -3.37 -1.44
C THR A 120 -5.73 -2.63 -1.39
N ARG A 121 -5.49 -1.91 -0.29
CA ARG A 121 -4.21 -1.25 -0.02
C ARG A 121 -3.04 -2.23 -0.06
N ALA A 122 -3.22 -3.43 0.51
CA ALA A 122 -2.20 -4.47 0.52
C ALA A 122 -1.77 -4.88 -0.89
N LYS A 123 -2.73 -5.09 -1.81
CA LYS A 123 -2.42 -5.44 -3.20
C LYS A 123 -1.67 -4.33 -3.94
N ARG A 124 -2.05 -3.06 -3.70
CA ARG A 124 -1.34 -1.89 -4.25
C ARG A 124 0.09 -1.78 -3.74
N LEU A 125 0.29 -1.93 -2.43
CA LEU A 125 1.62 -1.91 -1.82
C LEU A 125 2.48 -3.09 -2.27
N ALA A 126 1.90 -4.29 -2.41
CA ALA A 126 2.62 -5.46 -2.91
C ALA A 126 3.11 -5.26 -4.35
N LEU A 127 2.29 -4.66 -5.22
CA LEU A 127 2.73 -4.33 -6.58
C LEU A 127 3.89 -3.32 -6.58
N ILE A 128 3.80 -2.29 -5.76
CA ILE A 128 4.86 -1.27 -5.63
C ILE A 128 6.15 -1.92 -5.10
N ALA A 129 6.06 -2.76 -4.08
CA ALA A 129 7.21 -3.45 -3.51
C ALA A 129 7.90 -4.38 -4.51
N ARG A 130 7.13 -5.07 -5.36
CA ARG A 130 7.67 -5.95 -6.42
C ARG A 130 8.49 -5.19 -7.46
N HIS A 131 8.13 -3.94 -7.74
CA HIS A 131 8.78 -3.10 -8.75
C HIS A 131 9.71 -2.04 -8.16
N ARG A 132 10.00 -2.12 -6.86
CA ARG A 132 10.94 -1.20 -6.22
C ARG A 132 12.35 -1.74 -6.44
N ASP A 133 13.23 -0.92 -6.99
CA ASP A 133 14.66 -1.19 -6.93
C ASP A 133 15.06 -1.31 -5.45
N PRO A 134 15.96 -2.26 -5.09
CA PRO A 134 16.45 -2.34 -3.73
C PRO A 134 17.00 -0.98 -3.33
N TYR A 135 16.38 -0.36 -2.33
CA TYR A 135 16.84 0.90 -1.80
C TYR A 135 18.15 0.64 -1.04
N GLU A 136 19.28 0.86 -1.71
CA GLU A 136 20.58 0.88 -1.06
C GLU A 136 20.69 2.22 -0.32
N ARG A 137 20.50 2.17 1.00
CA ARG A 137 20.77 3.32 1.86
C ARG A 137 22.27 3.59 1.78
N ALA A 138 22.66 4.72 1.19
CA ALA A 138 24.04 5.18 1.28
C ALA A 138 24.46 5.16 2.76
N PRO A 139 25.59 4.53 3.11
CA PRO A 139 26.03 4.48 4.49
C PRO A 139 26.14 5.91 5.02
N SER A 140 25.46 6.19 6.13
CA SER A 140 25.63 7.47 6.80
C SER A 140 27.09 7.61 7.20
N PRO A 141 27.69 8.80 7.07
CA PRO A 141 29.03 9.02 7.61
C PRO A 141 29.02 8.62 9.09
N PRO A 142 30.10 8.03 9.61
CA PRO A 142 30.18 7.70 11.03
C PRO A 142 29.89 8.97 11.84
N PRO A 143 29.05 8.89 12.87
CA PRO A 143 28.81 10.04 13.74
C PRO A 143 30.16 10.50 14.30
N PRO A 144 30.37 11.81 14.49
CA PRO A 144 31.58 12.29 15.15
C PRO A 144 31.70 11.62 16.51
N GLU A 145 32.89 11.14 16.86
CA GLU A 145 33.17 10.61 18.20
C GLU A 145 32.95 11.73 19.22
N ARG A 146 31.83 11.67 19.95
CA ARG A 146 31.54 12.55 21.08
C ARG A 146 31.94 11.79 22.35
N HIS A 147 33.24 11.71 22.62
CA HIS A 147 33.71 11.18 23.89
C HIS A 147 33.59 12.26 24.97
N ILE A 148 32.76 11.98 25.98
CA ILE A 148 32.76 12.70 27.25
C ILE A 148 33.63 11.86 28.17
N ASP A 149 34.81 12.37 28.50
CA ASP A 149 35.78 11.68 29.37
C ASP A 149 35.72 12.25 30.78
N ALA A 150 35.83 11.38 31.78
CA ALA A 150 35.84 11.72 33.19
C ALA A 150 36.85 10.81 33.91
N SER A 151 37.80 11.44 34.59
CA SER A 151 38.94 10.80 35.22
C SER A 151 38.67 10.28 36.63
N HIS A 152 37.70 10.87 37.35
CA HIS A 152 37.37 10.48 38.71
C HIS A 152 35.90 10.72 39.07
N PRO A 153 35.35 10.04 40.09
CA PRO A 153 33.98 10.25 40.53
C PRO A 153 33.72 11.70 40.93
N GLY A 154 32.54 12.21 40.57
CA GLY A 154 32.11 13.58 40.79
C GLY A 154 32.64 14.60 39.77
N GLU A 155 33.48 14.20 38.81
CA GLU A 155 33.96 15.12 37.77
C GLU A 155 32.83 15.55 36.83
N ILE A 156 32.13 14.57 36.25
CA ILE A 156 30.97 14.80 35.38
C ILE A 156 29.84 13.87 35.81
N VAL A 157 28.70 14.46 36.13
CA VAL A 157 27.44 13.74 36.30
C VAL A 157 26.48 14.13 35.19
N GLN A 158 25.99 13.13 34.46
CA GLN A 158 24.96 13.32 33.44
C GLN A 158 23.59 13.14 34.06
N MET A 159 22.69 14.08 33.83
CA MET A 159 21.31 14.02 34.33
C MET A 159 20.32 14.04 33.18
N ASP A 160 19.25 13.27 33.34
CA ASP A 160 18.16 13.18 32.37
C ASP A 160 16.82 12.92 33.06
N CYS A 161 15.72 13.25 32.39
CA CYS A 161 14.37 12.96 32.84
C CYS A 161 13.54 12.28 31.73
N PHE A 162 13.04 11.08 32.03
CA PHE A 162 12.30 10.26 31.09
C PHE A 162 10.83 10.13 31.46
N PHE A 163 9.94 10.28 30.47
CA PHE A 163 8.50 10.06 30.67
C PHE A 163 8.18 8.57 30.68
N ILE A 164 7.67 8.06 31.80
CA ILE A 164 7.28 6.65 31.92
C ILE A 164 5.86 6.42 31.40
N GLY A 165 4.92 7.30 31.77
CA GLY A 165 3.51 7.10 31.48
C GLY A 165 2.59 7.59 32.58
N ARG A 166 1.30 7.26 32.47
CA ARG A 166 0.31 7.48 33.54
C ARG A 166 0.02 6.14 34.18
N LEU A 167 0.56 5.93 35.39
CA LEU A 167 0.40 4.66 36.11
C LEU A 167 -0.92 4.64 36.88
N SER A 168 -1.52 3.46 37.03
CA SER A 168 -2.74 3.29 37.83
C SER A 168 -2.52 3.78 39.27
N GLY A 169 -3.46 4.56 39.81
CA GLY A 169 -3.37 5.14 41.15
C GLY A 169 -2.49 6.40 41.27
N SER A 170 -1.74 6.79 40.24
CA SER A 170 -0.97 8.02 40.25
C SER A 170 -1.83 9.24 39.89
N LYS A 171 -1.64 10.36 40.62
CA LYS A 171 -2.26 11.65 40.28
C LYS A 171 -1.41 12.38 39.23
N GLY A 172 -1.39 11.86 38.00
CA GLY A 172 -0.75 12.51 36.86
C GLY A 172 0.17 11.61 36.04
N SER A 173 1.09 12.25 35.33
CA SER A 173 2.19 11.64 34.58
C SER A 173 3.35 11.30 35.52
N VAL A 174 3.89 10.08 35.40
CA VAL A 174 5.06 9.62 36.15
C VAL A 174 6.31 9.86 35.32
N TRP A 175 7.29 10.48 35.97
CA TRP A 175 8.57 10.85 35.40
C TRP A 175 9.69 10.22 36.21
N GLN A 176 10.67 9.65 35.50
CA GLN A 176 11.92 9.17 36.06
C GLN A 176 12.97 10.27 35.97
N TYR A 177 13.65 10.57 37.07
CA TYR A 177 14.80 11.47 37.11
C TYR A 177 16.01 10.61 37.37
N THR A 178 16.95 10.61 36.45
CA THR A 178 18.17 9.81 36.53
C THR A 178 19.39 10.68 36.49
N ALA A 179 20.41 10.25 37.21
CA ALA A 179 21.74 10.81 37.13
C ALA A 179 22.76 9.68 37.10
N ILE A 180 23.82 9.82 36.32
CA ILE A 180 24.93 8.87 36.25
C ILE A 180 26.25 9.62 36.37
N ASP A 181 27.11 9.15 37.26
CA ASP A 181 28.49 9.60 37.32
C ASP A 181 29.29 8.95 36.17
N VAL A 182 29.88 9.77 35.31
CA VAL A 182 30.53 9.30 34.07
C VAL A 182 31.77 8.45 34.35
N ALA A 183 32.53 8.76 35.39
CA ALA A 183 33.77 8.07 35.71
C ALA A 183 33.54 6.70 36.38
N SER A 184 32.57 6.60 37.29
CA SER A 184 32.29 5.38 38.06
C SER A 184 31.13 4.54 37.53
N GLY A 185 30.24 5.12 36.71
CA GLY A 185 28.98 4.49 36.31
C GLY A 185 27.93 4.43 37.42
N TYR A 186 28.20 5.00 38.60
CA TYR A 186 27.23 4.99 39.70
C TYR A 186 25.99 5.80 39.33
N THR A 187 24.81 5.22 39.55
CA THR A 187 23.54 5.75 39.05
C THR A 187 22.57 6.04 40.18
N TRP A 188 21.95 7.22 40.13
CA TRP A 188 20.82 7.61 40.96
C TRP A 188 19.55 7.62 40.11
N ALA A 189 18.45 7.17 40.70
CA ALA A 189 17.15 7.19 40.04
C ALA A 189 16.04 7.47 41.05
N ASP A 190 15.19 8.45 40.73
CA ASP A 190 13.99 8.78 41.50
C ASP A 190 12.75 8.78 40.59
N LEU A 191 11.61 8.37 41.14
CA LEU A 191 10.31 8.40 40.45
C LEU A 191 9.39 9.43 41.09
N HIS A 192 8.83 10.32 40.28
CA HIS A 192 7.90 11.33 40.76
C HIS A 192 6.71 11.52 39.82
N ALA A 193 5.52 11.62 40.41
CA ALA A 193 4.30 11.99 39.69
C ALA A 193 4.16 13.52 39.62
N SER A 194 3.77 14.02 38.46
CA SER A 194 3.41 15.41 38.23
C SER A 194 2.21 15.49 37.29
N GLU A 195 1.50 16.62 37.25
CA GLU A 195 0.28 16.74 36.43
C GLU A 195 0.51 16.47 34.94
N ARG A 196 1.58 17.04 34.37
CA ARG A 196 1.88 16.98 32.94
C ARG A 196 3.37 16.86 32.63
N ASN A 197 4.19 17.80 33.11
CA ASN A 197 5.62 17.91 32.79
C ASN A 197 6.51 17.61 34.01
N PRO A 198 7.79 17.23 33.82
CA PRO A 198 8.71 17.10 34.93
C PRO A 198 8.87 18.44 35.66
N ARG A 199 9.05 18.40 36.98
CA ARG A 199 9.19 19.60 37.82
C ARG A 199 10.65 19.79 38.23
N SER A 200 11.15 21.02 38.10
CA SER A 200 12.51 21.40 38.49
C SER A 200 12.85 21.08 39.94
N GLN A 201 11.87 21.15 40.86
CA GLN A 201 12.08 20.80 42.27
C GLN A 201 12.61 19.38 42.47
N HIS A 202 12.22 18.42 41.62
CA HIS A 202 12.64 17.02 41.74
C HIS A 202 14.08 16.87 41.27
N CYS A 203 14.41 17.52 40.14
CA CYS A 203 15.78 17.62 39.64
C CYS A 203 16.71 18.29 40.66
N GLN A 204 16.29 19.40 41.27
CA GLN A 204 17.04 20.10 42.30
C GLN A 204 17.32 19.21 43.52
N ARG A 205 16.31 18.47 44.01
CA ARG A 205 16.50 17.55 45.15
C ARG A 205 17.46 16.43 44.82
N LEU A 206 17.33 15.83 43.64
CA LEU A 206 18.24 14.79 43.16
C LEU A 206 19.69 15.34 43.08
N LEU A 207 19.87 16.55 42.54
CA LEU A 207 21.18 17.21 42.47
C LEU A 207 21.82 17.42 43.85
N HIS A 208 21.05 17.92 44.83
CA HIS A 208 21.56 18.10 46.19
C HIS A 208 21.93 16.78 46.85
N ARG A 209 21.13 15.72 46.62
CA ARG A 209 21.42 14.37 47.10
C ARG A 209 22.72 13.84 46.50
N ILE A 210 22.92 13.98 45.19
CA ILE A 210 24.15 13.56 44.49
C ILE A 210 25.37 14.27 45.08
N ALA A 211 25.32 15.60 45.20
CA ALA A 211 26.43 16.37 45.76
C ALA A 211 26.78 15.95 47.19
N HIS A 212 25.77 15.66 48.01
CA HIS A 212 25.95 15.18 49.38
C HIS A 212 26.54 13.77 49.43
N GLU A 213 26.01 12.81 48.65
CA GLU A 213 26.50 11.43 48.63
C GLU A 213 27.94 11.34 48.08
N LEU A 214 28.27 12.11 47.03
CA LEU A 214 29.64 12.23 46.55
C LEU A 214 30.56 12.80 47.63
N SER A 215 30.13 13.87 48.32
CA SER A 215 30.91 14.46 49.41
C SER A 215 31.17 13.49 50.55
N LEU A 216 30.19 12.64 50.92
CA LEU A 216 30.38 11.61 51.93
C LEU A 216 31.38 10.54 51.49
N ALA A 217 31.44 10.26 50.19
CA ALA A 217 32.39 9.34 49.59
C ALA A 217 33.78 9.96 49.34
N GLY A 218 34.01 11.22 49.75
CA GLY A 218 35.29 11.92 49.57
C GLY A 218 35.47 12.60 48.21
N TRP A 219 34.42 12.67 47.39
CA TRP A 219 34.43 13.27 46.06
C TRP A 219 33.67 14.60 46.01
N LYS A 220 34.11 15.54 45.18
CA LYS A 220 33.43 16.83 44.98
C LYS A 220 32.76 16.85 43.61
N LEU A 221 31.45 17.11 43.58
CA LEU A 221 30.72 17.35 42.34
C LEU A 221 31.26 18.62 41.64
N LYS A 222 31.80 18.48 40.43
CA LYS A 222 32.38 19.57 39.63
C LYS A 222 31.43 20.05 38.54
N THR A 223 30.90 19.15 37.73
CA THR A 223 30.10 19.50 36.56
C THR A 223 28.90 18.57 36.42
N VAL A 224 27.76 19.18 36.05
CA VAL A 224 26.54 18.46 35.69
C VAL A 224 26.19 18.84 34.27
N THR A 225 25.92 17.83 33.44
CA THR A 225 25.50 18.03 32.05
C THR A 225 24.12 17.44 31.84
N THR A 226 23.29 18.16 31.10
CA THR A 226 21.95 17.74 30.66
C THR A 226 21.89 17.85 29.14
N ASP A 227 21.06 17.06 28.49
CA ASP A 227 20.82 17.16 27.04
C ASP A 227 19.97 18.38 26.63
N ASN A 228 19.54 19.18 27.63
CA ASN A 228 18.68 20.36 27.52
C ASN A 228 17.30 20.12 26.90
N GLY A 229 16.89 18.86 26.71
CA GLY A 229 15.67 18.50 25.99
C GLY A 229 15.72 18.92 24.52
N SER A 230 15.60 17.97 23.61
CA SER A 230 15.36 18.26 22.18
C SER A 230 13.90 18.58 21.90
#